data_AF-A0A7X6TQ47-F1
#
_entry.id   AF-A0A7X6TQ47-F1
#
_cell.length_a   1.000
_cell.length_b   1.000
_cell.length_c   1.000
_cell.angle_alpha   90.00
_cell.angle_beta   90.00
_cell.angle_gamma   90.00
#
_symmetry.space_group_name_H-M   'P 1'
#
loop_
_entity.id
_entity.type
_entity.pdbx_description
1 polymer ?
#
loop_
_entity_poly.entity_id
_entity_poly.type
_entity_poly.pdbx_seq_one_letter_code
_entity_poly.pdbx_strand_id
1 'polypeptide(L)'
;MISLIYHATGIGKTYLVAFDSREFGSVLFIAHREEILNQAARTFSNVRGSKEIGFYNQKNKDSKKKILFASVQTLSRREYLKLFRPDQFEYIVINEFHHASSVSYRRIVEYFKPKFLLGLTATPHRLDKKDVFQICDYNVPYEVSLFNAINRDWLVPFQYYGIYDGTVKYENITYL
;
A
#
# COMPACT_ATOMS: atom_id res chain seq x y z
N MET A 1 -7.37 10.64 -10.04
CA MET A 1 -8.29 9.52 -9.70
C MET A 1 -7.62 8.68 -8.63
N ILE A 2 -8.34 8.32 -7.55
CA ILE A 2 -7.86 7.43 -6.51
C ILE A 2 -8.61 6.10 -6.66
N SER A 3 -7.90 4.98 -6.72
CA SER A 3 -8.49 3.65 -6.89
C SER A 3 -8.01 2.72 -5.78
N LEU A 4 -8.85 1.80 -5.28
CA LEU A 4 -8.47 0.78 -4.30
C LEU A 4 -8.49 -0.62 -4.94
N ILE A 5 -7.37 -1.34 -4.87
CA ILE A 5 -7.34 -2.77 -5.19
C ILE A 5 -7.28 -3.58 -3.91
N TYR A 6 -8.23 -4.51 -3.81
CA TYR A 6 -8.29 -5.48 -2.74
C TYR A 6 -7.85 -6.85 -3.24
N HIS A 7 -6.74 -7.33 -2.69
CA HIS A 7 -6.16 -8.63 -3.04
C HIS A 7 -5.75 -9.32 -1.73
N ALA A 8 -5.85 -10.63 -1.65
CA ALA A 8 -5.21 -11.39 -0.59
C ALA A 8 -3.67 -11.20 -0.62
N THR A 9 -2.98 -11.41 0.50
CA THR A 9 -1.52 -11.54 0.49
C THR A 9 -1.13 -12.79 -0.30
N GLY A 10 -0.06 -12.71 -1.11
CA GLY A 10 0.43 -13.84 -1.90
C GLY A 10 0.03 -13.84 -3.39
N ILE A 11 -0.98 -13.08 -3.81
CA ILE A 11 -1.43 -13.06 -5.23
C ILE A 11 -0.77 -11.99 -6.11
N GLY A 12 0.48 -11.63 -5.81
CA GLY A 12 1.31 -10.83 -6.73
C GLY A 12 0.94 -9.34 -6.89
N LYS A 13 0.31 -8.70 -5.89
CA LYS A 13 -0.03 -7.25 -5.91
C LYS A 13 1.10 -6.36 -6.42
N THR A 14 2.31 -6.60 -5.92
CA THR A 14 3.48 -5.79 -6.26
C THR A 14 3.85 -5.90 -7.75
N TYR A 15 3.69 -7.09 -8.35
CA TYR A 15 3.90 -7.28 -9.78
C TYR A 15 2.81 -6.57 -10.59
N LEU A 16 1.54 -6.70 -10.20
CA LEU A 16 0.43 -6.00 -10.83
C LEU A 16 0.73 -4.51 -10.95
N VAL A 17 1.13 -3.88 -9.86
CA VAL A 17 1.41 -2.44 -9.85
C VAL A 17 2.69 -2.07 -10.60
N ALA A 18 3.71 -2.93 -10.57
CA ALA A 18 4.91 -2.73 -11.37
C ALA A 18 4.61 -2.74 -12.88
N PHE A 19 3.69 -3.61 -13.34
CA PHE A 19 3.22 -3.64 -14.72
C PHE A 19 2.31 -2.45 -15.05
N ASP A 20 1.32 -2.16 -14.20
CA ASP A 20 0.35 -1.08 -14.40
C ASP A 20 1.03 0.30 -14.49
N SER A 21 2.11 0.49 -13.73
CA SER A 21 2.85 1.76 -13.71
C SER A 21 3.77 1.99 -14.93
N ARG A 22 3.90 1.05 -15.88
CA ARG A 22 4.91 1.09 -16.96
C ARG A 22 4.85 2.35 -17.83
N GLU A 23 3.65 2.81 -18.17
CA GLU A 23 3.42 3.97 -19.03
C GLU A 23 3.66 5.32 -18.30
N PHE A 24 3.87 5.29 -16.98
CA PHE A 24 4.10 6.50 -16.18
C PHE A 24 5.59 6.78 -16.00
N GLY A 25 6.00 8.01 -16.25
CA GLY A 25 7.40 8.44 -16.22
C GLY A 25 7.99 8.57 -14.81
N SER A 26 7.14 8.74 -13.79
CA SER A 26 7.55 8.79 -12.39
C SER A 26 6.55 8.08 -11.46
N VAL A 27 7.11 7.30 -10.53
CA VAL A 27 6.35 6.47 -9.59
C VAL A 27 6.84 6.68 -8.17
N LEU A 28 5.89 6.78 -7.24
CA LEU A 28 6.17 6.76 -5.80
C LEU A 28 5.44 5.58 -5.17
N PHE A 29 6.19 4.63 -4.61
CA PHE A 29 5.65 3.52 -3.85
C PHE A 29 5.85 3.76 -2.35
N ILE A 30 4.76 3.72 -1.59
CA ILE A 30 4.75 4.06 -0.17
C ILE A 30 4.35 2.85 0.66
N ALA A 31 5.14 2.55 1.69
CA ALA A 31 4.82 1.50 2.66
C ALA A 31 5.32 1.87 4.07
N HIS A 32 4.81 1.18 5.09
CA HIS A 32 5.22 1.35 6.48
C HIS A 32 6.46 0.55 6.88
N ARG A 33 6.75 -0.56 6.19
CA ARG A 33 7.86 -1.48 6.50
C ARG A 33 8.96 -1.43 5.44
N GLU A 34 10.22 -1.44 5.89
CA GLU A 34 11.39 -1.39 5.01
C GLU A 34 11.50 -2.65 4.13
N GLU A 35 11.11 -3.81 4.67
CA GLU A 35 11.10 -5.08 3.94
C GLU A 35 10.15 -5.03 2.73
N ILE A 36 8.98 -4.40 2.89
CA ILE A 36 8.01 -4.23 1.80
C ILE A 36 8.60 -3.34 0.71
N LEU A 37 9.25 -2.23 1.09
CA LEU A 37 9.91 -1.33 0.13
C LEU A 37 11.01 -2.06 -0.66
N ASN A 38 11.83 -2.86 0.02
CA ASN A 38 12.91 -3.61 -0.61
C ASN A 38 12.37 -4.67 -1.58
N GLN A 39 11.33 -5.41 -1.19
CA GLN A 39 10.67 -6.38 -2.06
C GLN A 39 10.02 -5.71 -3.28
N ALA A 40 9.37 -4.56 -3.08
CA ALA A 40 8.76 -3.78 -4.14
C ALA A 40 9.81 -3.23 -5.12
N ALA A 41 10.92 -2.69 -4.62
CA ALA A 41 12.02 -2.22 -5.44
C ALA A 41 12.62 -3.34 -6.31
N ARG A 42 12.81 -4.54 -5.76
CA ARG A 42 13.26 -5.71 -6.53
C ARG A 42 12.26 -6.07 -7.64
N THR A 43 10.97 -6.08 -7.32
CA THR A 43 9.91 -6.38 -8.29
C THR A 43 9.90 -5.34 -9.42
N PHE A 44 9.94 -4.05 -9.09
CA PHE A 44 10.03 -2.98 -10.08
C PHE A 44 11.30 -3.05 -10.90
N SER A 45 12.44 -3.40 -10.30
CA SER A 45 13.69 -3.61 -11.03
C SER A 45 13.55 -4.73 -12.07
N ASN A 46 12.88 -5.83 -11.73
CA ASN A 46 12.66 -6.95 -12.63
C ASN A 46 11.69 -6.59 -13.77
N VAL A 47 10.67 -5.78 -13.48
CA VAL A 47 9.60 -5.45 -14.44
C VAL A 47 9.92 -4.24 -15.32
N ARG A 48 10.62 -3.23 -14.78
CA ARG A 48 10.89 -1.92 -15.41
C ARG A 48 12.37 -1.61 -15.62
N GLY A 49 13.28 -2.37 -15.01
CA GLY A 49 14.73 -2.10 -15.03
C GLY A 49 15.21 -1.26 -13.84
N SER A 50 16.53 -1.24 -13.61
CA SER A 50 17.13 -0.79 -12.33
C SER A 50 17.59 0.68 -12.27
N LYS A 51 17.76 1.38 -13.40
CA LYS A 51 18.53 2.65 -13.44
C LYS A 51 17.89 3.84 -12.71
N GLU A 52 16.58 3.82 -12.52
CA GLU A 52 15.79 4.94 -12.00
C GLU A 52 15.21 4.70 -10.59
N ILE A 53 15.59 3.59 -9.95
CA ILE A 53 15.09 3.22 -8.61
C ILE A 53 15.89 3.97 -7.53
N GLY A 54 15.17 4.49 -6.53
CA GLY A 54 15.72 5.09 -5.32
C GLY A 54 14.88 4.79 -4.09
N PHE A 55 15.44 5.12 -2.93
CA PHE A 55 14.76 4.97 -1.64
C PHE A 55 14.66 6.31 -0.90
N TYR A 56 13.54 6.50 -0.21
CA TYR A 56 13.32 7.61 0.69
C TYR A 56 12.81 7.13 2.05
N ASN A 57 13.73 6.71 2.89
CA ASN A 57 13.48 6.15 4.21
C ASN A 57 14.45 6.79 5.22
N GLN A 58 14.59 6.24 6.42
CA GLN A 58 15.50 6.82 7.42
C GLN A 58 16.97 6.86 6.95
N LYS A 59 17.41 5.86 6.18
CA LYS A 59 18.80 5.64 5.75
C LYS A 59 19.13 6.31 4.41
N ASN A 60 18.17 6.37 3.49
CA ASN A 60 18.34 6.86 2.11
C ASN A 60 17.41 8.04 1.83
N LYS A 61 17.88 9.00 1.03
CA LYS A 61 17.17 10.27 0.72
C LYS A 61 17.27 10.60 -0.78
N ASP A 62 16.90 9.66 -1.64
CA ASP A 62 17.09 9.76 -3.09
C ASP A 62 16.00 10.61 -3.77
N SER A 63 15.85 11.88 -3.37
CA SER A 63 14.74 12.75 -3.79
C SER A 63 14.64 13.03 -5.29
N LYS A 64 15.71 12.77 -6.06
CA LYS A 64 15.79 13.03 -7.51
C LYS A 64 15.42 11.83 -8.38
N LYS A 65 15.17 10.65 -7.79
CA LYS A 65 14.86 9.42 -8.54
C LYS A 65 13.42 9.44 -9.05
N LYS A 66 13.23 8.95 -10.28
CA LYS A 66 11.89 8.90 -10.91
C LYS A 66 11.03 7.77 -10.35
N ILE A 67 11.63 6.66 -9.93
CA ILE A 67 10.93 5.56 -9.25
C ILE A 67 11.42 5.51 -7.81
N LEU A 68 10.58 5.95 -6.87
CA LEU A 68 10.97 6.14 -5.48
C LEU A 68 10.19 5.23 -4.55
N PHE A 69 10.89 4.52 -3.67
CA PHE A 69 10.32 3.68 -2.62
C PHE A 69 10.47 4.39 -1.27
N ALA A 70 9.36 4.87 -0.71
CA ALA A 70 9.37 5.77 0.44
C ALA A 70 8.67 5.17 1.66
N SER A 71 9.25 5.38 2.84
CA SER A 71 8.57 5.00 4.09
C SER A 71 7.59 6.09 4.52
N VAL A 72 6.38 5.70 4.93
CA VAL A 72 5.35 6.62 5.44
C VAL A 72 5.90 7.48 6.58
N GLN A 73 6.61 6.86 7.52
CA GLN A 73 7.16 7.53 8.70
C GLN A 73 8.15 8.65 8.32
N THR A 74 8.94 8.45 7.28
CA THR A 74 9.87 9.48 6.80
C THR A 74 9.13 10.50 5.96
N LEU A 75 8.44 10.06 4.92
CA LEU A 75 7.85 10.94 3.90
C LEU A 75 6.78 11.87 4.49
N SER A 76 6.02 11.40 5.49
CA SER A 76 4.97 12.19 6.13
C SER A 76 5.51 13.39 6.94
N ARG A 77 6.80 13.49 7.23
CA ARG A 77 7.34 14.66 7.94
C ARG A 77 7.29 15.90 7.05
N ARG A 78 6.80 17.03 7.59
CA ARG A 78 6.52 18.24 6.79
C ARG A 78 7.77 18.78 6.10
N GLU A 79 8.91 18.74 6.79
CA GLU A 79 10.21 19.17 6.29
C GLU A 79 10.70 18.32 5.11
N TYR A 80 10.34 17.04 5.05
CA TYR A 80 10.72 16.15 3.96
C TYR A 80 9.71 16.17 2.82
N LEU A 81 8.42 16.22 3.14
CA LEU A 81 7.34 16.27 2.15
C LEU A 81 7.48 17.50 1.24
N LYS A 82 7.84 18.66 1.82
CA LYS A 82 8.06 19.92 1.10
C LYS A 82 9.26 19.91 0.15
N LEU A 83 10.15 18.91 0.23
CA LEU A 83 11.27 18.75 -0.71
C LEU A 83 10.83 18.20 -2.07
N PHE A 84 9.62 17.63 -2.14
CA PHE A 84 9.04 17.09 -3.36
C PHE A 84 8.04 18.06 -3.93
N ARG A 85 7.96 18.20 -5.26
CA ARG A 85 6.83 18.92 -5.86
C ARG A 85 5.54 18.12 -5.70
N PRO A 86 4.37 18.76 -5.47
CA PRO A 86 3.08 18.06 -5.40
C PRO A 86 2.78 17.16 -6.61
N ASP A 87 3.23 17.55 -7.80
CA ASP A 87 3.04 16.87 -9.08
C ASP A 87 4.30 16.13 -9.56
N GLN A 88 5.25 15.85 -8.66
CA GLN A 88 6.50 15.17 -9.02
C GLN A 88 6.29 13.72 -9.50
N PHE A 89 5.30 13.04 -8.94
CA PHE A 89 5.00 11.64 -9.24
C PHE A 89 3.70 11.53 -10.00
N GLU A 90 3.74 10.95 -11.19
CA GLU A 90 2.55 10.75 -12.01
C GLU A 90 1.68 9.61 -11.49
N TYR A 91 2.31 8.59 -10.90
CA TYR A 91 1.65 7.41 -10.37
C TYR A 91 2.09 7.14 -8.93
N ILE A 92 1.14 7.09 -7.99
CA ILE A 92 1.43 6.87 -6.57
C ILE A 92 0.78 5.58 -6.10
N VAL A 93 1.53 4.78 -5.36
CA VAL A 93 1.08 3.52 -4.76
C VAL A 93 1.18 3.64 -3.26
N ILE A 94 0.10 3.32 -2.56
CA ILE A 94 0.08 3.29 -1.10
C ILE A 94 -0.28 1.88 -0.65
N ASN A 95 0.70 1.16 -0.11
CA ASN A 95 0.47 -0.15 0.49
C ASN A 95 -0.16 -0.03 1.88
N GLU A 96 -0.96 -1.01 2.27
CA GLU A 96 -1.80 -0.97 3.48
C GLU A 96 -2.67 0.28 3.56
N PHE A 97 -3.37 0.59 2.47
CA PHE A 97 -4.24 1.76 2.36
C PHE A 97 -5.36 1.80 3.42
N HIS A 98 -5.63 0.69 4.13
CA HIS A 98 -6.51 0.71 5.29
C HIS A 98 -6.03 1.64 6.43
N HIS A 99 -4.76 2.08 6.42
CA HIS A 99 -4.22 3.11 7.30
C HIS A 99 -4.38 4.55 6.78
N ALA A 100 -5.05 4.75 5.64
CA ALA A 100 -5.19 6.05 4.99
C ALA A 100 -5.86 7.12 5.89
N SER A 101 -6.67 6.70 6.87
CA SER A 101 -7.29 7.61 7.85
C SER A 101 -6.32 8.26 8.83
N SER A 102 -5.13 7.68 9.02
CA SER A 102 -4.13 8.21 9.93
C SER A 102 -3.56 9.54 9.44
N VAL A 103 -3.20 10.43 10.37
CA VAL A 103 -2.66 11.77 10.09
C VAL A 103 -1.46 11.73 9.13
N SER A 104 -0.60 10.71 9.27
CA SER A 104 0.59 10.56 8.42
C SER A 104 0.24 10.25 6.97
N TYR A 105 -0.73 9.36 6.73
CA TYR A 105 -1.16 9.01 5.38
C TYR A 105 -1.98 10.14 4.76
N ARG A 106 -2.95 10.71 5.50
CA ARG A 106 -3.75 11.86 5.03
C ARG A 106 -2.85 12.98 4.51
N ARG A 107 -1.82 13.35 5.28
CA ARG A 107 -0.87 14.39 4.88
C ARG A 107 -0.18 14.10 3.54
N ILE A 108 0.18 12.85 3.28
CA ILE A 108 0.81 12.45 2.02
C ILE A 108 -0.21 12.51 0.87
N VAL A 109 -1.40 11.95 1.08
CA VAL A 109 -2.49 11.91 0.08
C VAL A 109 -2.99 13.32 -0.27
N GLU A 110 -3.10 14.20 0.71
CA GLU A 110 -3.55 15.59 0.52
C GLU A 110 -2.48 16.43 -0.20
N TYR A 111 -1.20 16.15 0.05
CA TYR A 111 -0.08 16.91 -0.52
C TYR A 111 0.15 16.60 -2.01
N PHE A 112 0.28 15.32 -2.36
CA PHE A 112 0.57 14.93 -3.73
C PHE A 112 -0.66 15.04 -4.64
N LYS A 113 -0.43 15.37 -5.91
CA LYS A 113 -1.44 15.51 -6.97
C LYS A 113 -1.05 14.68 -8.19
N PRO A 114 -1.02 13.34 -8.08
CA PRO A 114 -0.64 12.48 -9.19
C PRO A 114 -1.75 12.40 -10.24
N LYS A 115 -1.40 11.93 -11.45
CA LYS A 115 -2.40 11.54 -12.46
C LYS A 115 -3.23 10.37 -11.95
N PHE A 116 -2.58 9.42 -11.27
CA PHE A 116 -3.24 8.26 -10.68
C PHE A 116 -2.66 7.91 -9.30
N LEU A 117 -3.55 7.58 -8.35
CA LEU A 117 -3.18 7.07 -7.04
C LEU A 117 -3.87 5.74 -6.81
N LEU A 118 -3.07 4.71 -6.51
CA LEU A 118 -3.53 3.36 -6.22
C LEU A 118 -3.30 3.02 -4.75
N GLY A 119 -4.39 2.83 -4.01
CA GLY A 119 -4.38 2.18 -2.71
C GLY A 119 -4.37 0.67 -2.86
N LEU A 120 -3.47 -0.01 -2.15
CA LEU A 120 -3.46 -1.46 -2.01
C LEU A 120 -3.84 -1.83 -0.58
N THR A 121 -4.85 -2.68 -0.40
CA THR A 121 -5.18 -3.21 0.93
C THR A 121 -5.57 -4.68 0.87
N ALA A 122 -5.27 -5.43 1.92
CA ALA A 122 -5.81 -6.79 2.13
C ALA A 122 -6.99 -6.80 3.12
N THR A 123 -7.34 -5.65 3.69
CA THR A 123 -8.34 -5.51 4.78
C THR A 123 -9.05 -4.14 4.69
N PRO A 124 -10.03 -3.98 3.79
CA PRO A 124 -10.70 -2.70 3.59
C PRO A 124 -11.72 -2.41 4.70
N HIS A 125 -12.22 -3.45 5.36
CA HIS A 125 -13.17 -3.35 6.47
C HIS A 125 -12.43 -3.26 7.81
N ARG A 126 -12.23 -2.04 8.31
CA ARG A 126 -12.08 -1.79 9.75
C ARG A 126 -13.47 -1.68 10.39
N LEU A 127 -13.59 -1.96 11.69
CA LEU A 127 -14.84 -1.84 12.44
C LEU A 127 -15.41 -0.40 12.47
N ASP A 128 -14.56 0.60 12.19
CA ASP A 128 -14.91 2.02 12.03
C ASP A 128 -15.47 2.39 10.64
N LYS A 129 -15.47 1.44 9.67
CA LYS A 129 -16.18 1.35 8.36
C LYS A 129 -16.23 2.55 7.39
N LYS A 130 -15.90 3.79 7.77
CA LYS A 130 -16.27 4.99 6.99
C LYS A 130 -15.12 5.78 6.38
N ASP A 131 -13.88 5.63 6.82
CA ASP A 131 -12.83 6.57 6.39
C ASP A 131 -12.13 6.21 5.07
N VAL A 132 -11.79 4.94 4.86
CA VAL A 132 -10.90 4.56 3.74
C VAL A 132 -11.60 4.66 2.39
N PHE A 133 -12.86 4.23 2.32
CA PHE A 133 -13.66 4.30 1.09
C PHE A 133 -13.97 5.75 0.68
N GLN A 134 -14.20 6.65 1.65
CA GLN A 134 -14.40 8.06 1.36
C GLN A 134 -13.15 8.73 0.78
N ILE A 135 -11.95 8.36 1.25
CA ILE A 135 -10.69 8.90 0.71
C ILE A 135 -10.49 8.52 -0.75
N CYS A 136 -10.98 7.35 -1.19
CA CYS A 136 -10.94 6.94 -2.59
C CYS A 136 -12.23 7.22 -3.37
N ASP A 137 -13.13 8.08 -2.87
CA ASP A 137 -14.42 8.38 -3.49
C ASP A 137 -15.22 7.12 -3.90
N TYR A 138 -15.15 6.09 -3.05
CA TYR A 138 -15.74 4.76 -3.26
C TYR A 138 -15.30 4.05 -4.55
N ASN A 139 -14.25 4.52 -5.21
CA ASN A 139 -13.70 3.92 -6.42
C ASN A 139 -12.84 2.69 -6.07
N VAL A 140 -13.49 1.53 -6.05
CA VAL A 140 -12.88 0.21 -5.80
C VAL A 140 -12.99 -0.61 -7.10
N PRO A 141 -12.09 -0.42 -8.07
CA PRO A 141 -12.24 -1.03 -9.39
C PRO A 141 -12.02 -2.55 -9.40
N TYR A 142 -11.37 -3.12 -8.37
CA TYR A 142 -11.09 -4.56 -8.35
C TYR A 142 -10.99 -5.13 -6.93
N GLU A 143 -11.75 -6.20 -6.69
CA GLU A 143 -11.83 -6.91 -5.41
C GLU A 143 -11.65 -8.43 -5.60
N VAL A 144 -10.64 -9.00 -4.96
CA VAL A 144 -10.43 -10.46 -4.84
C VAL A 144 -10.18 -10.81 -3.37
N SER A 145 -11.21 -11.43 -2.77
CA SER A 145 -11.14 -11.96 -1.41
C SER A 145 -10.26 -13.18 -1.28
N LEU A 146 -9.85 -13.48 -0.04
CA LEU A 146 -9.11 -14.70 0.30
C LEU A 146 -9.85 -15.95 -0.19
N PHE A 147 -11.15 -16.04 0.05
CA PHE A 147 -11.98 -17.14 -0.43
C PHE A 147 -12.04 -17.19 -1.96
N ASN A 148 -12.19 -16.05 -2.64
CA ASN A 148 -12.18 -16.02 -4.10
C ASN A 148 -10.82 -16.44 -4.67
N ALA A 149 -9.72 -16.06 -4.03
CA ALA A 149 -8.38 -16.45 -4.45
C ALA A 149 -8.11 -17.95 -4.23
N ILE A 150 -8.58 -18.53 -3.13
CA ILE A 150 -8.50 -19.97 -2.87
C ILE A 150 -9.37 -20.74 -3.89
N ASN A 151 -10.62 -20.31 -4.11
CA ASN A 151 -11.53 -20.95 -5.07
C ASN A 151 -11.06 -20.88 -6.53
N ARG A 152 -10.11 -20.00 -6.84
CA ARG A 152 -9.49 -19.86 -8.17
C ARG A 152 -8.13 -20.55 -8.26
N ASP A 153 -7.73 -21.32 -7.25
CA ASP A 153 -6.41 -21.96 -7.12
C ASP A 153 -5.23 -20.98 -7.18
N TRP A 154 -5.46 -19.69 -6.89
CA TRP A 154 -4.40 -18.68 -6.79
C TRP A 154 -3.70 -18.70 -5.43
N LEU A 155 -4.37 -19.26 -4.42
CA LEU A 155 -3.82 -19.47 -3.09
C LEU A 155 -4.08 -20.91 -2.65
N VAL A 156 -3.13 -21.45 -1.90
CA VAL A 156 -3.26 -22.77 -1.29
C VAL A 156 -4.35 -22.71 -0.22
N PRO A 157 -5.32 -23.64 -0.19
CA PRO A 157 -6.31 -23.72 0.87
C PRO A 157 -5.62 -24.00 2.21
N PHE A 158 -6.15 -23.42 3.28
CA PHE A 158 -5.65 -23.63 4.65
C PHE A 158 -6.77 -24.06 5.57
N GLN A 159 -6.40 -24.78 6.64
CA GLN A 159 -7.29 -25.13 7.74
C GLN A 159 -6.93 -24.28 8.95
N TYR A 160 -7.94 -23.67 9.56
CA TYR A 160 -7.78 -22.89 10.78
C TYR A 160 -8.33 -23.68 11.97
N TYR A 161 -7.47 -23.96 12.94
CA TYR A 161 -7.84 -24.64 14.18
C TYR A 161 -7.81 -23.62 15.32
N GLY A 162 -8.99 -23.25 15.81
CA GLY A 162 -9.11 -22.50 17.07
C GLY A 162 -9.03 -23.48 18.24
N ILE A 163 -7.99 -23.36 19.06
CA ILE A 163 -7.86 -24.16 20.28
C ILE A 163 -8.48 -23.36 21.42
N TYR A 164 -9.50 -23.93 22.06
CA TYR A 164 -10.11 -23.34 23.24
C TYR A 164 -9.16 -23.47 24.44
N ASP A 165 -8.80 -22.34 25.04
CA ASP A 165 -8.02 -22.30 26.28
C ASP A 165 -8.95 -21.95 27.46
N GLY A 166 -9.30 -22.96 28.26
CA GLY A 166 -10.15 -22.78 29.45
C GLY A 166 -9.51 -21.97 30.58
N THR A 167 -8.22 -21.63 30.48
CA THR A 167 -7.53 -20.76 31.45
C THR A 167 -7.70 -19.27 31.13
N VAL A 168 -8.12 -18.93 29.91
CA VAL A 168 -8.36 -17.56 29.47
C VAL A 168 -9.85 -17.21 29.61
N LYS A 169 -10.15 -16.22 30.45
CA LYS A 169 -11.51 -15.67 30.56
C LYS A 169 -11.79 -14.71 29.41
N TYR A 170 -12.25 -15.26 28.29
CA TYR A 170 -12.59 -14.50 27.07
C TYR A 170 -13.73 -13.48 27.28
N GLU A 171 -14.50 -13.62 28.35
CA GLU A 171 -15.57 -12.70 28.78
C GLU A 171 -15.09 -11.25 28.98
N ASN A 172 -13.82 -11.07 29.36
CA ASN A 172 -13.21 -9.76 29.59
C ASN A 172 -12.44 -9.21 28.38
N ILE A 173 -12.43 -9.94 27.26
CA ILE A 173 -11.79 -9.49 26.03
C ILE A 173 -12.83 -8.73 25.21
N THR A 174 -12.81 -7.40 25.36
CA THR A 174 -13.66 -6.51 24.57
C THR A 174 -13.15 -6.49 23.13
N TYR A 175 -13.98 -6.89 22.17
CA TYR A 175 -13.71 -6.67 20.75
C TYR A 175 -13.90 -5.16 20.47
N LEU A 176 -12.80 -4.44 20.24
CA LEU A 176 -12.77 -3.05 19.77
C LEU A 176 -12.89 -2.98 18.25
#